data_AF-A0AAV7JNL8-F1
#
_entry.id   AF-A0AAV7JNL8-F1
#
_cell.length_a   1.000
_cell.length_b   1.000
_cell.length_c   1.000
_cell.angle_alpha   90.00
_cell.angle_beta   90.00
_cell.angle_gamma   90.00
#
_symmetry.space_group_name_H-M   'P 1'
#
loop_
_entity.id
_entity.type
_entity.pdbx_description
1 polymer ?
#
loop_
_entity_poly.entity_id
_entity_poly.type
_entity_poly.pdbx_seq_one_letter_code
_entity_poly.pdbx_strand_id
1 'polypeptide(L)'
;MEQLIKRDETRILLQGGKHTVNQIAATLGVGRATVFRVQKTLKEGTNLLHKKGAGRPAILRNLIKHSIAQYVRHDKKKTIRGIVTNLGEKSGTKVSKSTIGRCLQEMEYSKPWATLVPMLSEKNKLLRNEWGKKNENIHWCHAVFADEASFWLKPGRVRLWTKRNRKVIQPTTKHSVKLHIWVAFSSMGTFPLCFFRRNMDATFFVNILEWHLIEQAEVFHGQKWFLIQDNDPKHTSRIAKAWMEKNMKKNQREWPSQSPELNPIENIYGWIKQKLYKDNFTSLVQFKKRIQEIWDSIIPQFLAPYYKSMSHRCRLVVEQNGSKINY
;
A
#
# COMPACT_ATOMS: atom_id res chain seq x y z
N MET A 1 23.59 -18.40 32.22
CA MET A 1 23.65 -19.77 31.67
C MET A 1 24.13 -20.75 32.73
N GLU A 2 25.26 -20.48 33.38
CA GLU A 2 25.85 -21.32 34.44
C GLU A 2 24.91 -21.67 35.62
N GLN A 3 24.10 -20.72 36.10
CA GLN A 3 23.14 -20.98 37.18
C GLN A 3 21.97 -21.90 36.79
N LEU A 4 21.61 -21.97 35.51
CA LEU A 4 20.57 -22.86 35.02
C LEU A 4 21.09 -24.30 34.97
N ILE A 5 22.32 -24.45 34.45
CA ILE A 5 23.05 -25.73 34.36
C ILE A 5 23.18 -26.36 35.76
N LYS A 6 23.63 -25.59 36.76
CA LYS A 6 23.75 -26.08 38.14
C LYS A 6 22.41 -26.51 38.75
N ARG A 7 21.28 -25.91 38.35
CA ARG A 7 19.94 -26.30 38.81
C ARG A 7 19.45 -27.60 38.17
N ASP A 8 19.73 -27.81 36.89
CA ASP A 8 19.39 -29.05 36.19
C ASP A 8 20.27 -30.21 36.67
N GLU A 9 21.56 -29.99 36.91
CA GLU A 9 22.46 -30.97 37.54
C GLU A 9 22.00 -31.33 38.96
N THR A 10 21.57 -30.33 39.75
CA THR A 10 20.98 -30.56 41.08
C THR A 10 19.73 -31.42 40.98
N ARG A 11 18.88 -31.20 39.98
CA ARG A 11 17.68 -32.02 39.73
C ARG A 11 18.05 -33.47 39.44
N ILE A 12 19.01 -33.71 38.54
CA ILE A 12 19.43 -35.06 38.14
C ILE A 12 19.95 -35.83 39.35
N LEU A 13 20.81 -35.21 40.17
CA LEU A 13 21.36 -35.83 41.38
C LEU A 13 20.30 -36.11 42.44
N LEU A 14 19.28 -35.24 42.58
CA LEU A 14 18.15 -35.45 43.49
C LEU A 14 17.22 -36.59 43.04
N GLN A 15 16.98 -36.74 41.73
CA GLN A 15 16.16 -37.84 41.18
C GLN A 15 16.87 -39.19 41.24
N GLY A 16 18.20 -39.21 41.18
CA GLY A 16 19.00 -40.44 41.29
C GLY A 16 19.05 -41.07 42.68
N GLY A 17 18.64 -40.36 43.74
CA GLY A 17 18.46 -40.89 45.11
C GLY A 17 19.74 -41.34 45.85
N LYS A 18 20.92 -41.20 45.24
CA LYS A 18 22.20 -41.73 45.76
C LYS A 18 23.04 -40.73 46.55
N HIS A 19 22.63 -39.46 46.61
CA HIS A 19 23.39 -38.39 47.24
C HIS A 19 22.54 -37.61 48.24
N THR A 20 23.11 -37.34 49.41
CA THR A 20 22.49 -36.46 50.42
C THR A 20 22.55 -35.00 49.96
N VAL A 21 21.65 -34.16 50.48
CA VAL A 21 21.59 -32.71 50.16
C VAL A 21 22.94 -32.01 50.35
N ASN A 22 23.72 -32.41 51.36
CA ASN A 22 25.05 -31.87 51.64
C ASN A 22 26.09 -32.28 50.59
N GLN A 23 26.04 -33.53 50.11
CA GLN A 23 26.92 -34.02 49.05
C GLN A 23 26.62 -33.30 47.73
N ILE A 24 25.34 -33.15 47.37
CA ILE A 24 24.92 -32.44 46.15
C ILE A 24 25.37 -30.96 46.20
N ALA A 25 25.20 -30.30 47.34
CA ALA A 25 25.64 -28.93 47.54
C ALA A 25 27.17 -28.76 47.38
N ALA A 26 27.95 -29.70 47.92
CA ALA A 26 29.41 -29.69 47.82
C ALA A 26 29.90 -30.00 46.39
N THR A 27 29.33 -31.01 45.73
CA THR A 27 29.72 -31.43 44.37
C THR A 27 29.46 -30.35 43.33
N LEU A 28 28.34 -29.63 43.43
CA LEU A 28 27.95 -28.60 42.44
C LEU A 28 28.36 -27.17 42.85
N GLY A 29 28.95 -26.99 44.04
CA GLY A 29 29.31 -25.67 44.57
C GLY A 29 28.11 -24.74 44.75
N VAL A 30 26.94 -25.29 45.12
CA VAL A 30 25.69 -24.53 45.33
C VAL A 30 25.27 -24.55 46.79
N GLY A 31 24.67 -23.46 47.28
CA GLY A 31 24.18 -23.40 48.65
C GLY A 31 23.09 -24.44 48.94
N ARG A 32 23.09 -25.04 50.13
CA ARG A 32 22.10 -26.06 50.57
C ARG A 32 20.65 -25.60 50.39
N ALA A 33 20.38 -24.32 50.63
CA ALA A 33 19.06 -23.72 50.44
C ALA A 33 18.55 -23.81 48.99
N THR A 34 19.47 -23.79 48.00
CA THR A 34 19.15 -23.98 46.59
C THR A 34 18.74 -25.41 46.31
N VAL A 35 19.46 -26.40 46.87
CA VAL A 35 19.13 -27.82 46.75
C VAL A 35 17.77 -28.13 47.37
N PHE A 36 17.47 -27.59 48.55
CA PHE A 36 16.14 -27.70 49.17
C PHE A 36 15.02 -27.04 48.35
N ARG A 37 15.28 -25.87 47.73
CA ARG A 37 14.30 -25.24 46.83
C ARG A 37 14.02 -26.12 45.61
N VAL A 38 15.06 -26.67 44.97
CA VAL A 38 14.91 -27.56 43.82
C VAL A 38 14.15 -28.84 44.22
N GLN A 39 14.48 -29.43 45.37
CA GLN A 39 13.77 -30.61 45.90
C GLN A 39 12.30 -30.33 46.18
N LYS A 40 11.97 -29.15 46.74
CA LYS A 40 10.59 -28.70 46.96
C LYS A 40 9.84 -28.51 45.64
N THR A 41 10.45 -27.82 44.67
CA THR A 41 9.89 -27.62 43.33
C THR A 41 9.62 -28.93 42.60
N LEU A 42 10.49 -29.94 42.77
CA LEU A 42 10.31 -31.29 42.22
C LEU A 42 9.15 -32.06 42.88
N LYS A 43 8.99 -31.97 44.21
CA LYS A 43 7.86 -32.59 44.93
C LYS A 43 6.53 -31.94 44.57
N GLU A 44 6.51 -30.64 44.33
CA GLU A 44 5.31 -29.86 43.97
C GLU A 44 4.99 -29.93 42.46
N GLY A 45 5.81 -30.61 41.65
CA GLY A 45 5.60 -30.75 40.20
C GLY A 45 5.71 -29.44 39.41
N THR A 46 6.33 -28.40 39.97
CA THR A 46 6.42 -27.07 39.35
C THR A 46 7.69 -26.89 38.52
N ASN A 47 7.66 -25.97 37.55
CA ASN A 47 8.79 -25.75 36.64
C ASN A 47 10.00 -25.10 37.36
N LEU A 48 11.20 -25.64 37.12
CA LEU A 48 12.48 -25.17 37.68
C LEU A 48 13.04 -23.90 37.01
N LEU A 49 12.43 -23.47 35.90
CA LEU A 49 12.76 -22.21 35.25
C LEU A 49 12.53 -21.03 36.20
N HIS A 50 13.45 -20.06 36.16
CA HIS A 50 13.32 -18.86 36.97
C HIS A 50 12.04 -18.10 36.59
N LYS A 51 11.11 -17.96 37.54
CA LYS A 51 9.94 -17.12 37.36
C LYS A 51 10.41 -15.69 37.10
N LYS A 52 9.87 -15.06 36.05
CA LYS A 52 10.13 -13.67 35.74
C LYS A 52 9.75 -12.83 36.97
N GLY A 53 10.71 -12.08 37.51
CA GLY A 53 10.43 -11.16 38.61
C GLY A 53 9.38 -10.12 38.22
N ALA A 54 8.68 -9.55 39.21
CA ALA A 54 7.60 -8.59 38.98
C ALA A 54 8.02 -7.35 38.15
N GLY A 55 9.32 -7.07 38.09
CA GLY A 55 9.87 -5.96 37.32
C GLY A 55 9.46 -4.59 37.89
N ARG A 56 9.87 -3.53 37.21
CA ARG A 56 9.43 -2.17 37.55
C ARG A 56 7.95 -2.00 37.15
N PRO A 57 7.09 -1.47 38.03
CA PRO A 57 5.71 -1.17 37.67
C PRO A 57 5.62 -0.27 36.43
N ALA A 58 4.75 -0.64 35.49
CA ALA A 58 4.54 0.15 34.28
C ALA A 58 3.91 1.50 34.61
N ILE A 59 4.48 2.59 34.08
CA ILE A 59 3.93 3.95 34.20
C ILE A 59 2.57 4.02 33.49
N LEU A 60 2.45 3.37 32.32
CA LEU A 60 1.23 3.31 31.53
C LEU A 60 0.36 2.14 31.99
N ARG A 61 -0.47 2.39 33.01
CA ARG A 61 -1.49 1.45 33.49
C ARG A 61 -2.64 1.29 32.47
N ASN A 62 -3.45 0.25 32.63
CA ASN A 62 -4.53 -0.08 31.69
C ASN A 62 -5.48 1.10 31.40
N LEU A 63 -5.85 1.90 32.41
CA LEU A 63 -6.68 3.09 32.22
C LEU A 63 -6.04 4.12 31.27
N ILE A 64 -4.74 4.35 31.40
CA ILE A 64 -3.99 5.27 30.53
C ILE A 64 -3.86 4.68 29.12
N LYS A 65 -3.65 3.36 29.00
CA LYS A 65 -3.66 2.66 27.70
C LYS A 65 -5.00 2.81 26.99
N HIS A 66 -6.13 2.71 27.71
CA HIS A 66 -7.46 2.96 27.15
C HIS A 66 -7.64 4.41 26.68
N SER A 67 -7.16 5.39 27.46
CA SER A 67 -7.18 6.81 27.05
C SER A 67 -6.35 7.06 25.78
N ILE A 68 -5.15 6.45 25.68
CA ILE A 68 -4.31 6.48 24.47
C ILE A 68 -5.08 5.89 23.28
N ALA A 69 -5.71 4.71 23.44
CA ALA A 69 -6.49 4.09 22.38
C ALA A 69 -7.66 4.98 21.92
N GLN A 70 -8.37 5.61 22.86
CA GLN A 70 -9.47 6.53 22.56
C GLN A 70 -8.97 7.75 21.79
N TYR A 71 -7.87 8.36 22.23
CA TYR A 71 -7.24 9.48 21.51
C TYR A 71 -6.88 9.09 20.07
N VAL A 72 -6.25 7.92 19.89
CA VAL A 72 -5.89 7.39 18.57
C VAL A 72 -7.12 7.07 17.70
N ARG A 73 -8.25 6.70 18.27
CA ARG A 73 -9.49 6.47 17.50
C ARG A 73 -10.10 7.78 16.98
N HIS A 74 -10.22 8.78 17.85
CA HIS A 74 -11.08 9.94 17.59
C HIS A 74 -10.35 11.19 17.09
N ASP A 75 -9.07 11.40 17.43
CA ASP A 75 -8.34 12.60 16.99
C ASP A 75 -7.78 12.43 15.57
N LYS A 76 -7.83 13.49 14.75
CA LYS A 76 -7.22 13.53 13.42
C LYS A 76 -5.69 13.69 13.48
N LYS A 77 -5.13 14.17 14.61
CA LYS A 77 -3.70 14.45 14.82
C LYS A 77 -3.01 13.37 15.66
N LYS A 78 -3.11 12.10 15.20
CA LYS A 78 -2.63 10.86 15.85
C LYS A 78 -1.10 10.71 15.94
N THR A 79 -0.37 11.77 16.28
CA THR A 79 1.08 11.73 16.41
C THR A 79 1.48 11.34 17.84
N ILE A 80 2.62 10.66 18.00
CA ILE A 80 3.18 10.35 19.34
C ILE A 80 3.35 11.64 20.16
N ARG A 81 3.73 12.76 19.53
CA ARG A 81 3.83 14.06 20.21
C ARG A 81 2.46 14.52 20.71
N GLY A 82 1.42 14.45 19.87
CA GLY A 82 0.05 14.79 20.27
C GLY A 82 -0.46 13.95 21.44
N ILE A 83 -0.19 12.64 21.43
CA ILE A 83 -0.55 11.74 22.54
C ILE A 83 0.15 12.15 23.83
N VAL A 84 1.46 12.43 23.78
CA VAL A 84 2.22 12.88 24.97
C VAL A 84 1.66 14.19 25.53
N THR A 85 1.36 15.16 24.67
CA THR A 85 0.76 16.43 25.07
C THR A 85 -0.62 16.21 25.71
N ASN A 86 -1.49 15.43 25.04
CA ASN A 86 -2.84 15.15 25.54
C ASN A 86 -2.85 14.42 26.88
N LEU A 87 -1.94 13.47 27.08
CA LEU A 87 -1.78 12.78 28.36
C LEU A 87 -1.26 13.72 29.45
N GLY A 88 -0.32 14.60 29.12
CA GLY A 88 0.16 15.62 30.04
C GLY A 88 -0.95 16.55 30.52
N GLU A 89 -1.79 17.02 29.59
CA GLU A 89 -2.92 17.92 29.88
C GLU A 89 -4.06 17.22 30.64
N LYS A 90 -4.50 16.03 30.21
CA LYS A 90 -5.68 15.36 30.79
C LYS A 90 -5.39 14.54 32.05
N SER A 91 -4.19 14.00 32.17
CA SER A 91 -3.86 13.01 33.20
C SER A 91 -2.61 13.33 34.00
N GLY A 92 -1.98 14.49 33.76
CA GLY A 92 -0.73 14.91 34.41
C GLY A 92 0.46 13.97 34.15
N THR A 93 0.31 12.97 33.28
CA THR A 93 1.26 11.88 33.13
C THR A 93 2.36 12.28 32.15
N LYS A 94 3.57 12.51 32.68
CA LYS A 94 4.75 12.83 31.88
C LYS A 94 5.44 11.54 31.42
N VAL A 95 5.41 11.28 30.12
CA VAL A 95 6.02 10.10 29.49
C VAL A 95 6.80 10.46 28.25
N SER A 96 7.88 9.71 28.00
CA SER A 96 8.68 9.90 26.79
C SER A 96 7.93 9.41 25.55
N LYS A 97 8.28 9.98 24.38
CA LYS A 97 7.79 9.52 23.08
C LYS A 97 8.08 8.03 22.84
N SER A 98 9.25 7.56 23.28
CA SER A 98 9.68 6.16 23.15
C SER A 98 8.84 5.21 24.01
N THR A 99 8.35 5.66 25.17
CA THR A 99 7.45 4.88 26.03
C THR A 99 6.09 4.71 25.36
N ILE A 100 5.53 5.79 24.78
CA ILE A 100 4.28 5.74 24.03
C ILE A 100 4.41 4.88 22.77
N GLY A 101 5.52 5.01 22.03
CA GLY A 101 5.80 4.18 20.86
C GLY A 101 5.82 2.68 21.18
N ARG A 102 6.50 2.27 22.26
CA ARG A 102 6.50 0.87 22.73
C ARG A 102 5.11 0.41 23.16
N CYS A 103 4.38 1.23 23.90
CA CYS A 103 3.02 0.92 24.31
C CYS A 103 2.07 0.71 23.13
N LEU A 104 2.18 1.56 22.09
CA LEU A 104 1.39 1.42 20.88
C LEU A 104 1.73 0.13 20.12
N GLN A 105 3.01 -0.25 20.06
CA GLN A 105 3.45 -1.53 19.48
C GLN A 105 2.93 -2.74 20.28
N GLU A 106 2.98 -2.69 21.62
CA GLU A 106 2.39 -3.72 22.49
C GLU A 106 0.87 -3.86 22.28
N MET A 107 0.21 -2.77 21.91
CA MET A 107 -1.22 -2.72 21.58
C MET A 107 -1.49 -2.97 20.09
N GLU A 108 -0.50 -3.48 19.36
CA GLU A 108 -0.60 -3.84 17.93
C GLU A 108 -0.91 -2.68 16.97
N TYR A 109 -0.65 -1.43 17.38
CA TYR A 109 -0.72 -0.29 16.49
C TYR A 109 0.54 -0.17 15.62
N SER A 110 0.33 0.22 14.37
CA SER A 110 1.40 0.52 13.41
C SER A 110 1.52 2.04 13.15
N LYS A 111 2.68 2.46 12.64
CA LYS A 111 2.96 3.86 12.26
C LYS A 111 3.36 3.93 10.77
N PRO A 112 2.42 3.71 9.83
CA PRO A 112 2.69 3.85 8.41
C PRO A 112 2.98 5.32 8.05
N TRP A 113 3.64 5.52 6.91
CA TRP A 113 3.73 6.85 6.30
C TRP A 113 2.34 7.30 5.85
N ALA A 114 1.97 8.54 6.15
CA ALA A 114 0.71 9.12 5.69
C ALA A 114 0.80 9.43 4.18
N THR A 115 -0.12 8.86 3.40
CA THR A 115 -0.26 9.18 1.98
C THR A 115 -0.87 10.57 1.83
N LEU A 116 -0.16 11.49 1.16
CA LEU A 116 -0.70 12.80 0.82
C LEU A 116 -1.68 12.65 -0.33
N VAL A 117 -2.92 13.05 -0.11
CA VAL A 117 -3.99 12.98 -1.11
C VAL A 117 -4.67 14.34 -1.24
N PRO A 118 -5.03 14.78 -2.46
CA PRO A 118 -5.80 16.02 -2.64
C PRO A 118 -7.10 15.97 -1.83
N MET A 119 -7.46 17.11 -1.23
CA MET A 119 -8.73 17.26 -0.51
C MET A 119 -9.89 17.25 -1.51
N LEU A 120 -10.89 16.40 -1.25
CA LEU A 120 -12.15 16.40 -2.00
C LEU A 120 -13.10 17.42 -1.38
N SER A 121 -13.66 18.30 -2.21
CA SER A 121 -14.77 19.16 -1.80
C SER A 121 -16.04 18.34 -1.55
N GLU A 122 -16.95 18.83 -0.72
CA GLU A 122 -18.23 18.15 -0.48
C GLU A 122 -19.05 18.01 -1.76
N LYS A 123 -19.01 19.01 -2.65
CA LYS A 123 -19.61 18.94 -3.99
C LYS A 123 -19.07 17.75 -4.79
N ASN A 124 -17.76 17.53 -4.81
CA ASN A 124 -17.15 16.42 -5.55
C ASN A 124 -17.51 15.06 -4.91
N LYS A 125 -17.66 15.00 -3.58
CA LYS A 125 -18.14 13.77 -2.92
C LYS A 125 -19.57 13.43 -3.32
N LEU A 126 -20.48 14.40 -3.35
CA LEU A 126 -21.86 14.17 -3.80
C LEU A 126 -21.90 13.62 -5.24
N LEU A 127 -21.19 14.28 -6.16
CA LEU A 127 -21.09 13.82 -7.56
C LEU A 127 -20.49 12.41 -7.67
N ARG A 128 -19.48 12.09 -6.85
CA ARG A 128 -18.89 10.75 -6.78
C ARG A 128 -19.88 9.71 -6.26
N ASN A 129 -20.67 10.04 -5.24
CA ASN A 129 -21.69 9.15 -4.69
C ASN A 129 -22.79 8.85 -5.72
N GLU A 130 -23.30 9.88 -6.39
CA GLU A 130 -24.28 9.75 -7.47
C GLU A 130 -23.73 8.91 -8.62
N TRP A 131 -22.48 9.16 -9.02
CA TRP A 131 -21.80 8.36 -10.02
C TRP A 131 -21.69 6.89 -9.58
N GLY A 132 -21.32 6.62 -8.33
CA GLY A 132 -21.26 5.27 -7.78
C GLY A 132 -22.59 4.54 -7.90
N LYS A 133 -23.68 5.17 -7.47
CA LYS A 133 -25.06 4.62 -7.54
C LYS A 133 -25.49 4.32 -8.98
N LYS A 134 -25.25 5.24 -9.91
CA LYS A 134 -25.58 5.04 -11.34
C LYS A 134 -24.81 3.89 -11.98
N ASN A 135 -23.65 3.52 -11.42
CA ASN A 135 -22.66 2.68 -12.10
C ASN A 135 -22.35 1.35 -11.42
N GLU A 136 -23.07 1.04 -10.34
CA GLU A 136 -22.91 -0.19 -9.58
C GLU A 136 -23.22 -1.45 -10.40
N ASN A 137 -24.34 -1.43 -11.13
CA ASN A 137 -24.92 -2.61 -11.81
C ASN A 137 -24.60 -2.68 -13.31
N ILE A 138 -23.42 -2.17 -13.70
CA ILE A 138 -23.07 -2.06 -15.12
C ILE A 138 -22.21 -3.22 -15.58
N HIS A 139 -22.42 -3.62 -16.83
CA HIS A 139 -21.57 -4.59 -17.51
C HIS A 139 -20.23 -3.97 -17.89
N TRP A 140 -19.35 -3.83 -16.90
CA TRP A 140 -17.99 -3.28 -17.06
C TRP A 140 -17.10 -4.09 -18.02
N CYS A 141 -17.51 -5.28 -18.46
CA CYS A 141 -16.84 -5.99 -19.55
C CYS A 141 -16.91 -5.23 -20.88
N HIS A 142 -17.92 -4.39 -21.12
CA HIS A 142 -18.00 -3.54 -22.32
C HIS A 142 -17.31 -2.18 -22.15
N ALA A 143 -16.71 -1.91 -20.99
CA ALA A 143 -16.00 -0.65 -20.76
C ALA A 143 -14.67 -0.64 -21.53
N VAL A 144 -14.43 0.46 -22.24
CA VAL A 144 -13.11 0.80 -22.78
C VAL A 144 -12.53 1.88 -21.90
N PHE A 145 -11.50 1.54 -21.13
CA PHE A 145 -10.78 2.50 -20.31
C PHE A 145 -9.69 3.12 -21.17
N ALA A 146 -9.60 4.45 -21.19
CA ALA A 146 -8.56 5.19 -21.90
C ALA A 146 -7.94 6.25 -20.99
N ASP A 147 -6.63 6.43 -21.08
CA ASP A 147 -5.89 7.40 -20.27
C ASP A 147 -4.52 7.72 -20.89
N GLU A 148 -3.92 8.83 -20.47
CA GLU A 148 -2.54 9.17 -20.80
C GLU A 148 -1.59 8.98 -19.63
N ALA A 149 -0.35 8.59 -19.95
CA ALA A 149 0.72 8.56 -18.97
C ALA A 149 1.99 9.22 -19.48
N SER A 150 2.72 9.79 -18.53
CA SER A 150 4.08 10.27 -18.76
C SER A 150 5.08 9.33 -18.11
N PHE A 151 6.07 8.90 -18.90
CA PHE A 151 7.22 8.14 -18.46
C PHE A 151 8.47 8.98 -18.65
N TRP A 152 9.43 8.83 -17.74
CA TRP A 152 10.72 9.49 -17.84
C TRP A 152 11.78 8.42 -18.08
N LEU A 153 12.58 8.62 -19.12
CA LEU A 153 13.78 7.83 -19.33
C LEU A 153 14.76 8.16 -18.21
N LYS A 154 14.79 7.29 -17.21
CA LYS A 154 15.69 7.39 -16.06
C LYS A 154 16.53 6.11 -15.99
N PRO A 155 17.79 6.21 -15.55
CA PRO A 155 18.56 5.03 -15.19
C PRO A 155 17.79 4.19 -14.17
N GLY A 156 17.84 2.87 -14.31
CA GLY A 156 17.21 1.95 -13.37
C GLY A 156 17.75 2.13 -11.94
N ARG A 157 16.94 1.75 -10.95
CA ARG A 157 17.40 1.75 -9.54
C ARG A 157 18.35 0.57 -9.33
N VAL A 158 19.59 0.85 -8.97
CA VAL A 158 20.59 -0.18 -8.67
C VAL A 158 20.94 -0.15 -7.18
N ARG A 159 21.05 -1.34 -6.57
CA ARG A 159 21.66 -1.48 -5.23
C ARG A 159 23.17 -1.57 -5.39
N LEU A 160 23.89 -0.59 -4.88
CA LEU A 160 25.35 -0.54 -4.95
C LEU A 160 25.93 -0.74 -3.55
N TRP A 161 26.88 -1.66 -3.43
CA TRP A 161 27.60 -1.90 -2.18
C TRP A 161 28.64 -0.81 -1.95
N THR A 162 28.72 -0.29 -0.73
CA THR A 162 29.74 0.69 -0.33
C THR A 162 30.12 0.51 1.14
N LYS A 163 31.31 1.00 1.52
CA LYS A 163 31.72 1.05 2.94
C LYS A 163 30.75 1.94 3.73
N ARG A 164 30.51 1.61 5.01
CA ARG A 164 29.64 2.41 5.91
C ARG A 164 30.03 3.89 5.85
N ASN A 165 29.03 4.77 5.88
CA ASN A 165 29.16 6.23 5.81
C ASN A 165 29.75 6.80 4.51
N ARG A 166 29.89 6.02 3.42
CA ARG A 166 30.21 6.57 2.10
C ARG A 166 28.95 6.84 1.29
N LYS A 167 28.93 7.96 0.59
CA LYS A 167 27.85 8.30 -0.35
C LYS A 167 28.03 7.48 -1.63
N VAL A 168 26.97 6.80 -2.05
CA VAL A 168 26.88 6.20 -3.38
C VAL A 168 26.28 7.25 -4.32
N ILE A 169 26.91 7.45 -5.48
CA ILE A 169 26.43 8.39 -6.50
C ILE A 169 26.20 7.61 -7.79
N GLN A 170 24.99 7.73 -8.34
CA GLN A 170 24.66 7.29 -9.70
C GLN A 170 24.43 8.56 -10.53
N PRO A 171 25.29 8.86 -11.52
CA PRO A 171 25.09 10.02 -12.39
C PRO A 171 23.76 9.90 -13.14
N THR A 172 23.01 11.00 -13.19
CA THR A 172 21.75 11.10 -13.94
C THR A 172 21.75 12.37 -14.77
N THR A 173 21.10 12.33 -15.93
CA THR A 173 20.87 13.54 -16.75
C THR A 173 20.01 14.55 -15.99
N LYS A 174 20.39 15.83 -16.00
CA LYS A 174 19.61 16.92 -15.38
C LYS A 174 18.18 17.00 -15.92
N HIS A 175 18.02 16.79 -17.24
CA HIS A 175 16.74 16.78 -17.93
C HIS A 175 16.50 15.40 -18.55
N SER A 176 15.89 14.50 -17.78
CA SER A 176 15.47 13.20 -18.31
C SER A 176 14.47 13.37 -19.46
N VAL A 177 14.63 12.57 -20.51
CA VAL A 177 13.72 12.58 -21.66
C VAL A 177 12.34 12.11 -21.21
N LYS A 178 11.33 12.98 -21.38
CA LYS A 178 9.92 12.67 -21.11
C LYS A 178 9.30 12.04 -22.36
N LEU A 179 8.58 10.95 -22.16
CA LEU A 179 7.81 10.26 -23.17
C LEU A 179 6.36 10.19 -22.70
N HIS A 180 5.44 10.58 -23.57
CA HIS A 180 4.02 10.44 -23.33
C HIS A 180 3.48 9.23 -24.07
N ILE A 181 2.51 8.58 -23.45
CA ILE A 181 1.72 7.53 -24.07
C ILE A 181 0.23 7.82 -23.89
N TRP A 182 -0.56 7.41 -24.86
CA TRP A 182 -1.99 7.19 -24.72
C TRP A 182 -2.26 5.71 -24.87
N VAL A 183 -3.08 5.17 -23.97
CA VAL A 183 -3.45 3.76 -23.94
C VAL A 183 -4.94 3.60 -23.76
N ALA A 184 -5.47 2.50 -24.30
CA ALA A 184 -6.79 2.02 -23.93
C ALA A 184 -6.82 0.50 -23.78
N PHE A 185 -7.70 0.00 -22.92
CA PHE A 185 -7.95 -1.44 -22.81
C PHE A 185 -9.43 -1.73 -22.54
N SER A 186 -9.85 -2.94 -22.88
CA SER A 186 -11.17 -3.48 -22.52
C SER A 186 -11.06 -4.92 -22.06
N SER A 187 -12.18 -5.57 -21.74
CA SER A 187 -12.17 -7.00 -21.39
C SER A 187 -11.62 -7.92 -22.49
N MET A 188 -11.63 -7.47 -23.75
CA MET A 188 -11.16 -8.24 -24.91
C MET A 188 -9.66 -8.10 -25.17
N GLY A 189 -8.99 -7.12 -24.56
CA GLY A 189 -7.57 -6.87 -24.78
C GLY A 189 -7.21 -5.39 -24.78
N THR A 190 -5.97 -5.12 -25.18
CA THR A 190 -5.39 -3.79 -25.30
C THR A 190 -5.63 -3.17 -26.67
N PHE A 191 -5.69 -1.85 -26.70
CA PHE A 191 -5.75 -1.04 -27.92
C PHE A 191 -4.34 -0.64 -28.36
N PRO A 192 -4.16 -0.16 -29.61
CA PRO A 192 -2.88 0.35 -30.08
C PRO A 192 -2.28 1.41 -29.14
N LEU A 193 -1.01 1.20 -28.79
CA LEU A 193 -0.25 2.11 -27.93
C LEU A 193 0.24 3.32 -28.74
N CYS A 194 -0.09 4.53 -28.29
CA CYS A 194 0.29 5.75 -29.00
C CYS A 194 1.41 6.49 -28.28
N PHE A 195 2.59 6.60 -28.91
CA PHE A 195 3.72 7.37 -28.36
C PHE A 195 3.77 8.80 -28.90
N PHE A 196 3.97 9.78 -28.02
CA PHE A 196 4.19 11.16 -28.43
C PHE A 196 5.14 11.91 -27.47
N ARG A 197 5.70 13.02 -27.94
CA ARG A 197 6.65 13.86 -27.17
C ARG A 197 6.18 15.28 -26.94
N ARG A 198 5.21 15.74 -27.73
CA ARG A 198 4.56 17.03 -27.56
C ARG A 198 3.53 16.98 -26.44
N ASN A 199 3.12 18.14 -25.93
CA ASN A 199 1.90 18.19 -25.13
C ASN A 199 0.71 17.84 -26.02
N MET A 200 -0.24 17.07 -25.50
CA MET A 200 -1.46 16.74 -26.22
C MET A 200 -2.42 17.92 -26.15
N ASP A 201 -2.78 18.45 -27.32
CA ASP A 201 -3.88 19.41 -27.47
C ASP A 201 -5.20 18.69 -27.80
N ALA A 202 -6.30 19.42 -27.80
CA ALA A 202 -7.62 18.87 -28.08
C ALA A 202 -7.75 18.24 -29.46
N THR A 203 -7.13 18.83 -30.49
CA THR A 203 -7.20 18.32 -31.87
C THR A 203 -6.44 16.99 -31.98
N PHE A 204 -5.26 16.90 -31.37
CA PHE A 204 -4.47 15.68 -31.36
C PHE A 204 -5.15 14.56 -30.59
N PHE A 205 -5.77 14.90 -29.46
CA PHE A 205 -6.59 13.98 -28.70
C PHE A 205 -7.70 13.38 -29.57
N VAL A 206 -8.46 14.22 -30.29
CA VAL A 206 -9.51 13.78 -31.22
C VAL A 206 -8.94 12.84 -32.29
N ASN A 207 -7.81 13.20 -32.90
CA ASN A 207 -7.17 12.35 -33.91
C ASN A 207 -6.79 10.97 -33.34
N ILE A 208 -6.30 10.89 -32.09
CA ILE A 208 -5.99 9.60 -31.44
C ILE A 208 -7.26 8.76 -31.28
N LEU A 209 -8.38 9.36 -30.86
CA LEU A 209 -9.64 8.64 -30.76
C LEU A 209 -10.10 8.11 -32.12
N GLU A 210 -9.98 8.94 -33.15
CA GLU A 210 -10.36 8.59 -34.52
C GLU A 210 -9.52 7.44 -35.08
N TRP A 211 -8.19 7.52 -34.92
CA TRP A 211 -7.26 6.55 -35.50
C TRP A 211 -7.16 5.24 -34.73
N HIS A 212 -7.43 5.24 -33.42
CA HIS A 212 -7.07 4.11 -32.56
C HIS A 212 -8.19 3.60 -31.65
N LEU A 213 -9.24 4.38 -31.39
CA LEU A 213 -10.29 3.98 -30.46
C LEU A 213 -11.47 3.33 -31.16
N ILE A 214 -12.15 4.03 -32.07
CA ILE A 214 -13.49 3.63 -32.55
C ILE A 214 -13.45 2.26 -33.24
N GLU A 215 -12.62 2.12 -34.28
CA GLU A 215 -12.54 0.89 -35.06
C GLU A 215 -12.20 -0.32 -34.17
N GLN A 216 -11.20 -0.19 -33.31
CA GLN A 216 -10.79 -1.27 -32.41
C GLN A 216 -11.87 -1.62 -31.38
N ALA A 217 -12.62 -0.62 -30.87
CA ALA A 217 -13.70 -0.85 -29.94
C ALA A 217 -14.89 -1.58 -30.59
N GLU A 218 -15.20 -1.23 -31.84
CA GLU A 218 -16.23 -1.90 -32.62
C GLU A 218 -15.84 -3.33 -32.99
N VAL A 219 -14.58 -3.59 -33.32
CA VAL A 219 -14.06 -4.95 -33.52
C VAL A 219 -14.19 -5.79 -32.24
N PHE A 220 -13.92 -5.22 -31.07
CA PHE A 220 -13.98 -5.93 -29.80
C PHE A 220 -15.40 -6.14 -29.25
N HIS A 221 -16.29 -5.15 -29.39
CA HIS A 221 -17.57 -5.10 -28.66
C HIS A 221 -18.78 -4.81 -29.54
N GLY A 222 -18.61 -4.66 -30.85
CA GLY A 222 -19.65 -4.15 -31.75
C GLY A 222 -20.13 -2.78 -31.27
N GLN A 223 -21.44 -2.61 -31.09
CA GLN A 223 -22.03 -1.34 -30.63
C GLN A 223 -22.20 -1.23 -29.11
N LYS A 224 -21.77 -2.24 -28.33
CA LYS A 224 -22.10 -2.34 -26.88
C LYS A 224 -21.12 -1.61 -25.96
N TRP A 225 -20.02 -1.07 -26.50
CA TRP A 225 -18.97 -0.47 -25.69
C TRP A 225 -19.30 0.92 -25.18
N PHE A 226 -18.63 1.33 -24.11
CA PHE A 226 -18.64 2.71 -23.64
C PHE A 226 -17.25 3.13 -23.17
N LEU A 227 -16.89 4.38 -23.43
CA LEU A 227 -15.63 4.98 -23.07
C LEU A 227 -15.63 5.45 -21.62
N ILE A 228 -14.56 5.13 -20.91
CA ILE A 228 -14.22 5.65 -19.60
C ILE A 228 -12.90 6.41 -19.74
N GLN A 229 -12.94 7.70 -19.48
CA GLN A 229 -11.77 8.60 -19.48
C GLN A 229 -11.99 9.73 -18.47
N ASP A 230 -10.92 10.42 -18.09
CA ASP A 230 -11.02 11.52 -17.13
C ASP A 230 -11.58 12.82 -17.76
N ASN A 231 -11.79 13.83 -16.91
CA ASN A 231 -12.30 15.14 -17.32
C ASN A 231 -11.17 16.16 -17.57
N ASP A 232 -10.00 15.74 -18.10
CA ASP A 232 -8.94 16.66 -18.48
C ASP A 232 -9.52 17.80 -19.37
N PRO A 233 -9.09 19.07 -19.19
CA PRO A 233 -9.48 20.17 -20.07
C PRO A 233 -9.46 19.86 -21.57
N LYS A 234 -8.54 19.01 -22.05
CA LYS A 234 -8.47 18.62 -23.46
C LYS A 234 -9.65 17.72 -23.87
N HIS A 235 -10.10 16.81 -23.01
CA HIS A 235 -11.25 15.92 -23.24
C HIS A 235 -12.57 16.69 -23.16
N THR A 236 -12.62 17.74 -22.34
CA THR A 236 -13.82 18.56 -22.13
C THR A 236 -13.87 19.81 -23.01
N SER A 237 -12.88 19.99 -23.89
CA SER A 237 -12.81 21.09 -24.85
C SER A 237 -13.98 21.08 -25.84
N ARG A 238 -14.27 22.25 -26.44
CA ARG A 238 -15.34 22.38 -27.45
C ARG A 238 -15.13 21.44 -28.64
N ILE A 239 -13.88 21.30 -29.10
CA ILE A 239 -13.51 20.46 -30.24
C ILE A 239 -13.75 18.98 -29.90
N ALA A 240 -13.24 18.51 -28.76
CA ALA A 240 -13.39 17.13 -28.32
C ALA A 240 -14.87 16.78 -28.10
N LYS A 241 -15.63 17.64 -27.40
CA LYS A 241 -17.07 17.42 -27.18
C LYS A 241 -17.86 17.36 -28.47
N ALA A 242 -17.63 18.29 -29.40
CA ALA A 242 -18.34 18.29 -30.69
C ALA A 242 -18.03 17.03 -31.50
N TRP A 243 -16.77 16.58 -31.53
CA TRP A 243 -16.39 15.36 -32.23
C TRP A 243 -16.97 14.10 -31.57
N MET A 244 -16.92 13.99 -30.23
CA MET A 244 -17.48 12.84 -29.53
C MET A 244 -19.01 12.77 -29.65
N GLU A 245 -19.69 13.92 -29.63
CA GLU A 245 -21.14 14.01 -29.85
C GLU A 245 -21.52 13.58 -31.28
N LYS A 246 -20.69 13.88 -32.27
CA LYS A 246 -20.93 13.48 -33.66
C LYS A 246 -20.66 12.00 -33.89
N ASN A 247 -19.56 11.46 -33.37
CA ASN A 247 -19.04 10.16 -33.79
C ASN A 247 -19.30 9.02 -32.78
N MET A 248 -19.50 9.33 -31.49
CA MET A 248 -19.60 8.30 -30.45
C MET A 248 -20.55 8.68 -29.30
N LYS A 249 -21.63 9.43 -29.61
CA LYS A 249 -22.64 9.93 -28.66
C LYS A 249 -23.12 8.87 -27.66
N LYS A 250 -23.43 7.68 -28.15
CA LYS A 250 -24.00 6.57 -27.35
C LYS A 250 -22.96 5.87 -26.48
N ASN A 251 -21.68 6.04 -26.79
CA ASN A 251 -20.57 5.37 -26.12
C ASN A 251 -19.95 6.24 -25.02
N GLN A 252 -20.34 7.50 -24.88
CA GLN A 252 -19.80 8.39 -23.85
C GLN A 252 -20.34 8.05 -22.47
N ARG A 253 -19.48 8.20 -21.46
CA ARG A 253 -19.83 7.98 -20.05
C ARG A 253 -19.22 9.04 -19.16
N GLU A 254 -20.02 9.52 -18.21
CA GLU A 254 -19.55 10.51 -17.25
C GLU A 254 -18.47 9.92 -16.33
N TRP A 255 -17.50 10.74 -15.95
CA TRP A 255 -16.48 10.41 -14.96
C TRP A 255 -16.50 11.42 -13.82
N PRO A 256 -16.36 10.99 -12.55
CA PRO A 256 -16.35 11.92 -11.44
C PRO A 256 -14.94 12.51 -11.28
N SER A 257 -14.86 13.84 -11.17
CA SER A 257 -13.58 14.55 -11.01
C SER A 257 -12.79 14.07 -9.78
N GLN A 258 -11.44 14.12 -9.88
CA GLN A 258 -10.50 13.76 -8.81
C GLN A 258 -10.66 12.32 -8.30
N SER A 259 -10.89 11.36 -9.21
CA SER A 259 -11.15 9.96 -8.87
C SER A 259 -10.15 8.96 -9.49
N PRO A 260 -8.83 9.15 -9.31
CA PRO A 260 -7.83 8.25 -9.89
C PRO A 260 -7.96 6.80 -9.39
N GLU A 261 -8.43 6.57 -8.16
CA GLU A 261 -8.65 5.24 -7.58
C GLU A 261 -9.78 4.46 -8.26
N LEU A 262 -10.62 5.14 -9.04
CA LEU A 262 -11.64 4.49 -9.87
C LEU A 262 -11.09 4.10 -11.24
N ASN A 263 -9.95 4.67 -11.67
CA ASN A 263 -9.35 4.34 -12.96
C ASN A 263 -8.49 3.07 -12.84
N PRO A 264 -8.89 1.94 -13.43
CA PRO A 264 -8.09 0.72 -13.38
C PRO A 264 -6.74 0.82 -14.09
N ILE A 265 -6.57 1.76 -15.03
CA ILE A 265 -5.32 1.92 -15.79
C ILE A 265 -4.17 2.31 -14.87
N GLU A 266 -4.42 3.03 -13.77
CA GLU A 266 -3.38 3.43 -12.81
C GLU A 266 -2.61 2.22 -12.25
N ASN A 267 -3.31 1.11 -12.00
CA ASN A 267 -2.69 -0.13 -11.53
C ASN A 267 -1.82 -0.76 -12.63
N ILE A 268 -2.25 -0.69 -13.90
CA ILE A 268 -1.48 -1.16 -15.05
C ILE A 268 -0.21 -0.30 -15.23
N TYR A 269 -0.31 1.02 -15.08
CA TYR A 269 0.87 1.89 -15.07
C TYR A 269 1.84 1.53 -13.95
N GLY A 270 1.35 1.23 -12.75
CA GLY A 270 2.17 0.71 -11.65
C GLY A 270 2.94 -0.54 -12.06
N TRP A 271 2.26 -1.50 -12.69
CA TRP A 271 2.86 -2.74 -13.19
C TRP A 271 3.89 -2.51 -14.30
N ILE A 272 3.59 -1.65 -15.29
CA ILE A 272 4.52 -1.27 -16.36
C ILE A 272 5.77 -0.62 -15.76
N LYS A 273 5.61 0.35 -14.85
CA LYS A 273 6.73 1.02 -14.16
C LYS A 273 7.62 0.03 -13.42
N GLN A 274 7.03 -0.95 -12.73
CA GLN A 274 7.79 -2.00 -12.04
C GLN A 274 8.62 -2.86 -12.99
N LYS A 275 8.09 -3.19 -14.18
CA LYS A 275 8.85 -3.93 -15.20
C LYS A 275 9.98 -3.07 -15.76
N LEU A 276 9.70 -1.82 -16.12
CA LEU A 276 10.71 -0.88 -16.62
C LEU A 276 11.84 -0.62 -15.61
N TYR A 277 11.55 -0.62 -14.30
CA TYR A 277 12.58 -0.40 -13.27
C TYR A 277 13.63 -1.50 -13.17
N LYS A 278 13.35 -2.70 -13.71
CA LYS A 278 14.30 -3.82 -13.73
C LYS A 278 15.32 -3.71 -14.85
N ASP A 279 15.01 -2.91 -15.86
CA ASP A 279 15.81 -2.76 -17.06
C ASP A 279 16.64 -1.46 -16.99
N ASN A 280 17.74 -1.41 -17.74
CA ASN A 280 18.52 -0.20 -17.91
C ASN A 280 18.48 0.22 -19.38
N PHE A 281 18.13 1.47 -19.64
CA PHE A 281 17.91 1.97 -21.00
C PHE A 281 18.96 3.01 -21.34
N THR A 282 19.64 2.83 -22.47
CA THR A 282 20.65 3.78 -22.97
C THR A 282 20.09 4.69 -24.07
N SER A 283 18.91 4.36 -24.63
CA SER A 283 18.26 5.18 -25.66
C SER A 283 16.74 5.21 -25.51
N LEU A 284 16.11 6.26 -26.08
CA LEU A 284 14.66 6.36 -26.14
C LEU A 284 14.03 5.27 -27.02
N VAL A 285 14.75 4.79 -28.02
CA VAL A 285 14.28 3.71 -28.91
C VAL A 285 14.13 2.41 -28.15
N GLN A 286 15.14 2.02 -27.36
CA GLN A 286 15.06 0.84 -26.48
C GLN A 286 13.92 0.98 -25.47
N PHE A 287 13.76 2.18 -24.89
CA PHE A 287 12.71 2.44 -23.92
C PHE A 287 11.30 2.30 -24.52
N LYS A 288 11.06 2.89 -25.70
CA LYS A 288 9.80 2.75 -26.43
C LYS A 288 9.51 1.29 -26.78
N LYS A 289 10.50 0.60 -27.34
CA LYS A 289 10.38 -0.83 -27.70
C LYS A 289 9.98 -1.66 -26.48
N ARG A 290 10.62 -1.41 -25.33
CA ARG A 290 10.31 -2.14 -24.11
C ARG A 290 8.90 -1.87 -23.58
N ILE A 291 8.43 -0.63 -23.64
CA ILE A 291 7.04 -0.32 -23.26
C ILE A 291 6.07 -1.04 -24.19
N GLN A 292 6.33 -1.04 -25.50
CA GLN A 292 5.52 -1.74 -26.49
C GLN A 292 5.48 -3.25 -26.21
N GLU A 293 6.63 -3.90 -26.00
CA GLU A 293 6.70 -5.33 -25.65
C GLU A 293 5.92 -5.67 -24.36
N ILE A 294 6.01 -4.80 -23.34
CA ILE A 294 5.26 -4.99 -22.09
C ILE A 294 3.76 -4.87 -22.37
N TRP A 295 3.35 -3.88 -23.16
CA TRP A 295 1.96 -3.64 -23.52
C TRP A 295 1.37 -4.79 -24.33
N ASP A 296 2.08 -5.26 -25.36
CA ASP A 296 1.66 -6.36 -26.23
C ASP A 296 1.60 -7.70 -25.48
N SER A 297 2.31 -7.84 -24.36
CA SER A 297 2.25 -9.02 -23.49
C SER A 297 0.99 -9.11 -22.62
N ILE A 298 0.16 -8.06 -22.61
CA ILE A 298 -1.05 -8.01 -21.79
C ILE A 298 -2.17 -8.81 -22.45
N ILE A 299 -2.57 -9.89 -21.79
CA ILE A 299 -3.66 -10.77 -22.23
C ILE A 299 -4.98 -10.45 -21.50
N PRO A 300 -6.15 -10.81 -22.07
CA PRO A 300 -7.47 -10.57 -21.45
C PRO A 300 -7.59 -11.06 -19.99
N GLN A 301 -6.95 -12.18 -19.66
CA GLN A 301 -6.95 -12.76 -18.31
C GLN A 301 -6.24 -11.84 -17.30
N PHE A 302 -5.19 -11.13 -17.72
CA PHE A 302 -4.53 -10.12 -16.89
C PHE A 302 -5.45 -8.92 -16.65
N LEU A 303 -6.29 -8.56 -17.63
CA LEU A 303 -7.20 -7.42 -17.56
C LEU A 303 -8.44 -7.69 -16.70
N ALA A 304 -8.81 -8.96 -16.53
CA ALA A 304 -10.03 -9.40 -15.83
C ALA A 304 -10.23 -8.81 -14.42
N PRO A 305 -9.25 -8.84 -13.51
CA PRO A 305 -9.42 -8.30 -12.16
C PRO A 305 -9.75 -6.80 -12.17
N TYR A 306 -9.23 -6.05 -13.14
CA TYR A 306 -9.36 -4.60 -13.19
C TYR A 306 -10.79 -4.17 -13.52
N TYR A 307 -11.37 -4.64 -14.62
CA TYR A 307 -12.74 -4.25 -14.98
C TYR A 307 -13.79 -4.93 -14.07
N LYS A 308 -13.56 -6.19 -13.63
CA LYS A 308 -14.49 -6.87 -12.70
C LYS A 308 -14.58 -6.19 -11.35
N SER A 309 -13.51 -5.51 -10.92
CA SER A 309 -13.51 -4.76 -9.65
C SER A 309 -14.41 -3.53 -9.66
N MET A 310 -14.79 -3.00 -10.83
CA MET A 310 -15.41 -1.68 -10.93
C MET A 310 -16.76 -1.59 -10.20
N SER A 311 -17.62 -2.59 -10.31
CA SER A 311 -18.87 -2.64 -9.54
C SER A 311 -18.62 -2.59 -8.02
N HIS A 312 -17.57 -3.27 -7.54
CA HIS A 312 -17.19 -3.20 -6.13
C HIS A 312 -16.64 -1.82 -5.76
N ARG A 313 -15.81 -1.20 -6.61
CA ARG A 313 -15.32 0.18 -6.39
C ARG A 313 -16.48 1.17 -6.32
N CYS A 314 -17.47 1.06 -7.20
CA CYS A 314 -18.68 1.87 -7.17
C CYS A 314 -19.42 1.73 -5.83
N ARG A 315 -19.64 0.50 -5.34
CA ARG A 315 -20.24 0.25 -4.01
C ARG A 315 -19.47 0.91 -2.88
N LEU A 316 -18.15 0.74 -2.85
CA LEU A 316 -17.31 1.37 -1.82
C LEU A 316 -17.43 2.91 -1.85
N VAL A 317 -17.51 3.52 -3.03
CA VAL A 317 -17.72 4.98 -3.14
C VAL A 317 -19.07 5.37 -2.53
N VAL A 318 -20.12 4.57 -2.75
CA VAL A 318 -21.44 4.82 -2.17
C VAL A 318 -21.41 4.67 -0.65
N GLU A 319 -20.85 3.57 -0.13
CA GLU A 319 -20.71 3.30 1.31
C GLU A 319 -19.89 4.38 2.04
N GLN A 320 -18.87 4.93 1.37
CA GLN A 320 -18.03 6.00 1.90
C GLN A 320 -18.57 7.41 1.65
N ASN A 321 -19.85 7.54 1.23
CA ASN A 321 -20.51 8.81 0.94
C ASN A 321 -19.71 9.70 -0.02
N GLY A 322 -19.14 9.10 -1.06
CA GLY A 322 -18.35 9.81 -2.07
C GLY A 322 -16.90 10.11 -1.67
N SER A 323 -16.47 9.71 -0.47
CA SER A 323 -15.08 9.85 -0.03
C SER A 323 -14.13 8.95 -0.83
N LYS A 324 -12.82 9.10 -0.59
CA LYS A 324 -11.80 8.26 -1.23
C LYS A 324 -11.92 6.83 -0.76
N ILE A 325 -11.78 5.90 -1.69
CA ILE A 325 -11.68 4.47 -1.41
C ILE A 325 -10.20 4.05 -1.47
N ASN A 326 -9.85 2.99 -0.76
CA ASN A 326 -8.53 2.41 -0.83
C ASN A 326 -8.57 1.28 -1.87
N TYR A 327 -7.96 1.50 -3.04
CA TYR A 327 -7.91 0.53 -4.13
C TYR A 327 -6.55 0.56 -4.82
#